data_AF-A0A3A0AXJ0-F1
#
_entry.id   AF-A0A3A0AXJ0-F1
#
_cell.length_a   1.000
_cell.length_b   1.000
_cell.length_c   1.000
_cell.angle_alpha   90.00
_cell.angle_beta   90.00
_cell.angle_gamma   90.00
#
_symmetry.space_group_name_H-M   'P 1'
#
loop_
_entity.id
_entity.type
_entity.pdbx_description
1 polymer ?
#
loop_
_entity_poly.entity_id
_entity_poly.type
_entity_poly.pdbx_seq_one_letter_code
_entity_poly.pdbx_strand_id
1 'polypeptide(L)'
;MPKDEFVDEDPMELVGVVMPGEPGMLEAMATAIVEEYVLLGWDEPRLMTLFVNPLFLATHRIYRQKGEAYVRDLVRSTCAKFRIPARPDETALFADTTFRSVRASISLESDPQPDHHTTFVALE
;
A
#
# COMPACT_ATOMS: atom_id res chain seq x y z
N MET A 1 -33.78 -1.64 -0.34
CA MET A 1 -33.02 -2.55 0.53
C MET A 1 -32.34 -1.71 1.62
N PRO A 2 -32.30 -2.19 2.87
CA PRO A 2 -31.46 -1.59 3.91
C PRO A 2 -30.00 -1.59 3.42
N LYS A 3 -29.25 -0.52 3.67
CA LYS A 3 -27.91 -0.32 3.10
C LYS A 3 -26.77 -0.93 3.94
N ASP A 4 -27.10 -1.48 5.11
CA ASP A 4 -26.12 -1.83 6.14
C ASP A 4 -26.02 -3.34 6.40
N GLU A 5 -26.62 -4.17 5.54
CA GLU A 5 -26.55 -5.62 5.65
C GLU A 5 -25.41 -6.14 4.77
N PHE A 6 -24.36 -6.68 5.40
CA PHE A 6 -23.29 -7.39 4.69
C PHE A 6 -23.86 -8.71 4.17
N VAL A 7 -23.88 -8.86 2.85
CA VAL A 7 -24.27 -10.10 2.16
C VAL A 7 -23.00 -10.70 1.55
N ASP A 8 -22.62 -11.89 2.01
CA ASP A 8 -21.35 -12.56 1.68
C ASP A 8 -21.15 -12.78 0.17
N GLU A 9 -22.25 -12.93 -0.58
CA GLU A 9 -22.26 -13.05 -2.04
C GLU A 9 -23.07 -11.91 -2.67
N ASP A 10 -22.76 -10.64 -2.37
CA ASP A 10 -23.39 -9.50 -3.04
C ASP A 10 -22.95 -9.45 -4.52
N PRO A 11 -23.86 -9.67 -5.50
CA PRO A 11 -23.52 -9.59 -6.91
C PRO A 11 -23.07 -8.19 -7.37
N MET A 12 -23.35 -7.16 -6.57
CA MET A 12 -22.96 -5.77 -6.82
C MET A 12 -21.68 -5.37 -6.09
N GLU A 13 -21.04 -6.28 -5.35
CA GLU A 13 -19.75 -6.02 -4.72
C GLU A 13 -18.68 -5.67 -5.78
N LEU A 14 -17.94 -4.58 -5.54
CA LEU A 14 -16.86 -4.20 -6.43
C LEU A 14 -15.65 -5.10 -6.21
N VAL A 15 -15.52 -6.13 -7.05
CA VAL A 15 -14.37 -7.04 -7.05
C VAL A 15 -13.35 -6.69 -8.12
N GLY A 16 -12.07 -6.66 -7.73
CA GLY A 16 -10.97 -6.52 -8.67
C GLY A 16 -10.61 -7.86 -9.31
N VAL A 17 -10.70 -7.95 -10.65
CA VAL A 17 -10.31 -9.16 -11.39
C VAL A 17 -9.00 -8.93 -12.15
N VAL A 18 -8.14 -9.93 -12.10
CA VAL A 18 -6.90 -9.94 -12.87
C VAL A 18 -7.18 -10.36 -14.30
N MET A 19 -6.84 -9.47 -15.24
CA MET A 19 -6.80 -9.82 -16.66
C MET A 19 -5.43 -10.44 -17.03
N PRO A 20 -5.40 -11.46 -17.90
CA PRO A 20 -4.15 -11.99 -18.41
C PRO A 20 -3.42 -10.90 -19.22
N GLY A 21 -2.14 -10.72 -18.92
CA GLY A 21 -1.28 -9.78 -19.63
C GLY A 21 -0.43 -10.46 -20.69
N GLU A 22 0.08 -9.66 -21.62
CA GLU A 22 1.11 -10.06 -22.57
C GLU A 22 2.48 -10.21 -21.87
N PRO A 23 3.39 -11.04 -22.41
CA PRO A 23 4.75 -11.14 -21.89
C PRO A 23 5.42 -9.76 -21.78
N GLY A 24 6.02 -9.45 -20.63
CA GLY A 24 6.70 -8.18 -20.39
C GLY A 24 5.80 -7.05 -19.87
N MET A 25 4.46 -7.17 -19.91
CA MET A 25 3.58 -6.11 -19.40
C MET A 25 3.75 -5.88 -17.89
N LEU A 26 4.01 -6.93 -17.12
CA LEU A 26 4.20 -6.82 -15.68
C LEU A 26 5.45 -6.00 -15.35
N GLU A 27 6.54 -6.23 -16.08
CA GLU A 27 7.82 -5.52 -15.95
C GLU A 27 7.69 -4.07 -16.41
N ALA A 28 6.97 -3.83 -17.51
CA ALA A 28 6.69 -2.49 -17.99
C ALA A 28 5.86 -1.70 -16.96
N MET A 29 4.83 -2.32 -16.39
CA MET A 29 4.01 -1.72 -15.33
C MET A 29 4.84 -1.43 -14.08
N ALA A 30 5.66 -2.38 -13.64
CA ALA A 30 6.54 -2.19 -12.49
C ALA A 30 7.51 -1.02 -12.71
N THR A 31 8.08 -0.92 -13.91
CA THR A 31 8.96 0.18 -14.30
C THR A 31 8.21 1.51 -14.23
N ALA A 32 7.05 1.62 -14.90
CA ALA A 32 6.26 2.84 -14.92
C ALA A 32 5.90 3.34 -13.50
N ILE A 33 5.47 2.43 -12.62
CA ILE A 33 5.16 2.75 -11.22
C ILE A 33 6.39 3.30 -10.50
N VAL A 34 7.53 2.62 -10.57
CA VAL A 34 8.75 3.08 -9.89
C VAL A 34 9.20 4.43 -10.44
N GLU A 35 9.17 4.63 -11.76
CA GLU A 35 9.53 5.89 -12.39
C GLU A 35 8.66 7.05 -11.89
N GLU A 36 7.35 6.85 -11.82
CA GLU A 36 6.41 7.87 -11.33
C GLU A 36 6.77 8.34 -9.91
N TYR A 37 6.97 7.41 -8.98
CA TYR A 37 7.29 7.75 -7.60
C TYR A 37 8.70 8.34 -7.42
N VAL A 38 9.68 7.89 -8.20
CA VAL A 38 11.01 8.52 -8.22
C VAL A 38 10.91 9.96 -8.71
N LEU A 39 10.11 10.25 -9.74
CA LEU A 39 9.88 11.61 -10.24
C LEU A 39 9.14 12.49 -9.21
N LEU A 40 8.36 11.89 -8.31
CA LEU A 40 7.75 12.57 -7.15
C LEU A 40 8.73 12.77 -5.98
N GLY A 41 9.98 12.31 -6.10
CA GLY A 41 11.03 12.47 -5.10
C GLY A 41 11.01 11.41 -3.99
N TRP A 42 10.42 10.24 -4.23
CA TRP A 42 10.49 9.12 -3.29
C TRP A 42 11.87 8.44 -3.34
N ASP A 43 12.30 7.93 -2.19
CA ASP A 43 13.56 7.19 -2.02
C ASP A 43 13.34 5.66 -2.05
N GLU A 44 14.44 4.91 -2.12
CA GLU A 44 14.40 3.44 -2.21
C GLU A 44 13.63 2.79 -1.03
N PRO A 45 13.82 3.17 0.25
CA PRO A 45 13.05 2.62 1.35
C PRO A 45 11.55 2.85 1.22
N ARG A 46 11.10 4.08 0.89
CA ARG A 46 9.67 4.37 0.72
C ARG A 46 9.09 3.59 -0.45
N LEU A 47 9.79 3.54 -1.59
CA LEU A 47 9.38 2.75 -2.75
C LEU A 47 9.21 1.27 -2.40
N MET A 48 10.15 0.67 -1.66
CA MET A 48 10.06 -0.73 -1.24
C MET A 48 8.81 -1.02 -0.40
N THR A 49 8.29 -0.06 0.36
CA THR A 49 7.05 -0.25 1.15
C THR A 49 5.84 -0.62 0.29
N LEU A 50 5.75 -0.08 -0.93
CA LEU A 50 4.67 -0.37 -1.87
C LEU A 50 4.72 -1.84 -2.33
N PHE A 51 5.91 -2.43 -2.42
CA PHE A 51 6.10 -3.79 -2.89
C PHE A 51 5.93 -4.83 -1.78
N VAL A 52 6.32 -4.53 -0.55
CA VAL A 52 6.24 -5.51 0.55
C VAL A 52 4.88 -5.54 1.25
N ASN A 53 4.12 -4.45 1.21
CA ASN A 53 2.85 -4.34 1.93
C ASN A 53 1.68 -4.91 1.10
N PRO A 54 0.93 -5.91 1.63
CA PRO A 54 -0.16 -6.56 0.91
C PRO A 54 -1.36 -5.66 0.60
N LEU A 55 -1.48 -4.49 1.27
CA LEU A 55 -2.51 -3.51 0.95
C LEU A 55 -2.32 -2.88 -0.44
N PHE A 56 -1.10 -2.92 -1.00
CA PHE A 56 -0.83 -2.46 -2.36
C PHE A 56 -0.82 -3.65 -3.33
N LEU A 57 -2.02 -4.17 -3.62
CA LEU A 57 -2.21 -5.43 -4.34
C LEU A 57 -1.38 -5.55 -5.63
N ALA A 58 -1.32 -4.50 -6.46
CA ALA A 58 -0.62 -4.54 -7.74
C ALA A 58 0.91 -4.69 -7.59
N THR A 59 1.54 -3.82 -6.80
CA THR A 59 2.99 -3.85 -6.54
C THR A 59 3.38 -5.06 -5.67
N HIS A 60 2.54 -5.41 -4.70
CA HIS A 60 2.75 -6.60 -3.89
C HIS A 60 2.69 -7.89 -4.72
N ARG A 61 1.80 -7.94 -5.71
CA ARG A 61 1.77 -9.06 -6.65
C ARG A 61 3.05 -9.13 -7.49
N ILE A 62 3.57 -8.01 -7.98
CA ILE A 62 4.87 -7.98 -8.69
C ILE A 62 5.97 -8.54 -7.78
N TYR A 63 6.02 -8.10 -6.53
CA TYR A 63 6.98 -8.58 -5.53
C TYR A 63 6.89 -10.10 -5.32
N ARG A 64 5.68 -10.63 -5.18
CA ARG A 64 5.44 -12.08 -5.01
C ARG A 64 5.84 -12.90 -6.24
N GLN A 65 5.69 -12.37 -7.44
CA GLN A 65 5.97 -13.08 -8.69
C GLN A 65 7.43 -12.99 -9.13
N LYS A 66 8.10 -11.86 -8.87
CA LYS A 66 9.48 -11.59 -9.34
C LYS A 66 10.52 -11.72 -8.24
N GLY A 67 10.11 -11.60 -6.98
CA GLY A 67 10.97 -11.68 -5.81
C GLY A 67 11.65 -10.34 -5.46
N GLU A 68 12.18 -10.30 -4.24
CA GLU A 68 12.78 -9.11 -3.64
C GLU A 68 13.98 -8.58 -4.43
N ALA A 69 14.87 -9.48 -4.88
CA ALA A 69 16.09 -9.09 -5.60
C ALA A 69 15.77 -8.30 -6.87
N TYR A 70 14.83 -8.80 -7.68
CA TYR A 70 14.35 -8.11 -8.89
C TYR A 70 13.82 -6.70 -8.56
N VAL A 71 12.97 -6.59 -7.53
CA VAL A 71 12.35 -5.31 -7.18
C VAL A 71 13.39 -4.32 -6.67
N ARG A 72 14.34 -4.75 -5.83
CA ARG A 72 15.43 -3.89 -5.34
C ARG A 72 16.29 -3.38 -6.49
N ASP A 73 16.63 -4.26 -7.44
CA ASP A 73 17.42 -3.86 -8.61
C ASP A 73 16.68 -2.87 -9.50
N LEU A 74 15.37 -3.08 -9.71
CA LEU A 74 14.51 -2.15 -10.44
C LEU A 74 14.46 -0.77 -9.75
N VAL A 75 14.19 -0.73 -8.44
CA VAL A 75 14.12 0.52 -7.67
C VAL A 75 15.46 1.25 -7.71
N ARG A 76 16.56 0.56 -7.39
CA ARG A 76 17.91 1.15 -7.38
C ARG A 76 18.32 1.71 -8.74
N SER A 77 18.12 0.94 -9.80
CA SER A 77 18.47 1.37 -11.16
C SER A 77 17.65 2.59 -11.60
N THR A 78 16.39 2.65 -11.20
CA THR A 78 15.49 3.78 -11.54
C THR A 78 15.84 5.04 -10.75
N CYS A 79 16.11 4.92 -9.44
CA CYS A 79 16.62 6.03 -8.63
C CYS A 79 17.93 6.60 -9.20
N ALA A 80 18.84 5.72 -9.63
CA ALA A 80 20.11 6.11 -10.24
C ALA A 80 19.94 6.81 -11.61
N LYS A 81 18.90 6.43 -12.37
CA LYS A 81 18.57 7.03 -13.68
C LYS A 81 18.13 8.49 -13.55
N PHE A 82 17.25 8.81 -12.59
CA PHE A 82 16.66 10.15 -12.49
C PHE A 82 17.39 11.10 -11.51
N ARG A 83 18.15 10.59 -10.54
CA ARG A 83 18.92 11.38 -9.55
C ARG A 83 18.13 12.56 -8.92
N ILE A 84 16.83 12.39 -8.73
CA ILE A 84 15.99 13.36 -8.02
C ILE A 84 16.36 13.27 -6.53
N PRO A 85 16.71 14.38 -5.87
CA PRO A 85 16.97 14.35 -4.43
C PRO A 85 15.69 13.90 -3.70
N ALA A 86 15.84 13.05 -2.70
CA ALA A 86 14.72 12.61 -1.89
C ALA A 86 14.00 13.83 -1.33
N ARG A 87 12.67 13.85 -1.46
CA ARG A 87 11.86 14.91 -0.86
C ARG A 87 12.06 14.83 0.65
N PRO A 88 12.42 15.94 1.32
CA PRO A 88 12.61 15.94 2.76
C PRO A 88 11.35 15.41 3.44
N ASP A 89 11.54 14.71 4.55
CA ASP A 89 10.44 14.14 5.31
C ASP A 89 9.45 15.24 5.71
N GLU A 90 8.22 15.17 5.18
CA GLU A 90 7.17 16.14 5.49
C GLU A 90 6.80 16.09 6.99
N THR A 91 7.09 14.97 7.68
CA THR A 91 6.98 14.86 9.15
C THR A 91 7.85 15.91 9.87
N ALA A 92 9.02 16.24 9.31
CA ALA A 92 9.88 17.30 9.83
C ALA A 92 9.36 18.70 9.46
N LEU A 93 8.64 18.83 8.35
CA LEU A 93 8.05 20.11 7.90
C LEU A 93 6.86 20.52 8.78
N PHE A 94 6.11 19.56 9.32
CA PHE A 94 5.01 19.81 10.27
C PHE A 94 5.46 19.86 11.74
N ALA A 95 6.72 19.55 12.06
CA ALA A 95 7.23 19.63 13.43
C ALA A 95 7.46 21.08 13.89
N ASP A 96 7.71 22.01 12.96
CA ASP A 96 8.02 23.42 13.27
C ASP A 96 6.82 24.36 13.06
N THR A 97 5.73 23.86 12.46
CA THR A 97 4.50 24.65 12.32
C THR A 97 3.50 24.19 13.36
N THR A 98 3.24 25.07 14.34
CA THR A 98 2.21 25.00 15.37
C THR A 98 0.86 24.45 14.86
N PHE A 99 0.71 23.12 14.76
CA PHE A 99 -0.57 22.45 14.49
C PHE A 99 -0.97 21.62 15.71
N ARG A 100 -1.14 22.32 16.82
CA ARG A 100 -1.69 21.77 18.06
C ARG A 100 -3.22 21.88 18.04
N SER A 101 -3.93 21.11 17.21
CA SER A 101 -5.40 21.04 17.32
C SER A 101 -6.14 19.92 16.54
N VAL A 102 -5.66 18.68 16.43
CA VAL A 102 -6.55 17.55 16.05
C VAL A 102 -6.17 16.24 16.77
N ARG A 103 -5.73 16.32 18.02
CA ARG A 103 -5.48 15.12 18.86
C ARG A 103 -6.33 15.06 20.13
N ALA A 104 -7.34 15.92 20.25
CA ALA A 104 -8.22 16.00 21.42
C ALA A 104 -9.64 15.41 21.19
N SER A 105 -9.97 14.94 19.98
CA SER A 105 -11.32 14.41 19.69
C SER A 105 -11.40 12.88 19.68
N ILE A 106 -10.30 12.18 19.95
CA ILE A 106 -10.31 10.71 20.12
C ILE A 106 -10.30 10.40 21.62
N SER A 107 -11.20 11.03 22.36
CA SER A 107 -11.54 10.61 23.72
C SER A 107 -12.68 9.62 23.61
N LEU A 108 -12.32 8.33 23.71
CA LEU A 108 -13.08 7.26 24.36
C LEU A 108 -14.59 7.54 24.58
N GLU A 109 -15.42 7.14 23.63
CA GLU A 109 -16.73 6.59 23.98
C GLU A 109 -16.60 5.07 23.88
N SER A 110 -16.34 4.49 25.05
CA SER A 110 -16.48 3.07 25.31
C SER A 110 -17.97 2.78 25.46
N ASP A 111 -18.56 2.07 24.52
CA ASP A 111 -19.83 1.38 24.75
C ASP A 111 -19.56 -0.14 24.72
N PRO A 112 -20.01 -0.90 25.74
CA PRO A 112 -19.64 -2.29 25.90
C PRO A 112 -20.62 -3.18 25.11
N GLN A 113 -20.10 -4.10 24.30
CA GLN A 113 -20.88 -5.25 23.85
C GLN A 113 -20.15 -6.57 24.12
N PRO A 114 -20.92 -7.64 24.43
CA PRO A 114 -20.45 -8.78 25.19
C PRO A 114 -19.64 -9.77 24.35
N ASP A 115 -18.62 -10.27 25.03
CA ASP A 115 -17.99 -11.59 24.93
C ASP A 115 -18.68 -12.63 24.05
N HIS A 116 -18.08 -12.99 22.91
CA HIS A 116 -18.14 -14.36 22.38
C HIS A 116 -16.83 -14.74 21.66
N HIS A 117 -16.02 -15.54 22.37
CA HIS A 117 -15.14 -16.62 21.91
C HIS A 117 -14.36 -16.48 20.59
N THR A 118 -13.08 -16.14 20.73
CA THR A 118 -12.01 -16.52 19.80
C THR A 118 -11.89 -18.05 19.72
N THR A 119 -12.07 -18.62 18.54
CA THR A 119 -11.54 -19.94 18.18
C THR A 119 -10.65 -19.80 16.96
N PHE A 120 -9.35 -19.95 17.18
CA PHE A 120 -8.36 -20.24 16.15
C PHE A 120 -8.68 -21.58 15.49
N VAL A 121 -8.70 -21.63 14.16
CA VAL A 121 -8.52 -22.89 13.42
C VAL A 121 -7.47 -22.66 12.35
N ALA A 122 -6.31 -23.28 12.56
CA ALA A 122 -5.29 -23.51 11.55
C ALA A 122 -5.83 -24.49 10.51
N LEU A 123 -5.51 -24.28 9.23
CA LEU A 123 -5.71 -25.29 8.21
C LEU A 123 -4.40 -25.49 7.44
N GLU A 124 -4.00 -26.75 7.42
CA GLU A 124 -2.95 -27.37 6.60
C GLU A 124 -3.28 -27.32 5.10
#